data_AF-A0ABD1WFD0-F1
#
_entry.id   AF-A0ABD1WFD0-F1
#
_cell.length_a   1.000
_cell.length_b   1.000
_cell.length_c   1.000
_cell.angle_alpha   90.00
_cell.angle_beta   90.00
_cell.angle_gamma   90.00
#
_symmetry.space_group_name_H-M   'P 1'
#
loop_
_entity.id
_entity.type
_entity.pdbx_description
1 polymer ?
#
loop_
_entity_poly.entity_id
_entity_poly.type
_entity_poly.pdbx_seq_one_letter_code
_entity_poly.pdbx_strand_id
1 'polypeptide(L)'
;MDKKAHWILVDLDMSNLHLDVYNSSFRTIRDVAVLDAVEPLRQMMPHVLRHSKILIRDIPDKPLSITLCKDTPHQTNGGDCGIFVIKFAEYIAENKIKEMPKNFDTKVARLNMATQLYKFACEKPYLDISG
;
A
#
# COMPACT_ATOMS: atom_id res chain seq x y z
N MET A 1 -26.05 1.17 -7.98
CA MET A 1 -24.88 2.04 -7.71
C MET A 1 -23.65 1.20 -7.92
N ASP A 2 -22.88 1.47 -8.96
CA ASP A 2 -21.57 0.83 -9.14
C ASP A 2 -20.70 1.17 -7.94
N LYS A 3 -20.25 0.13 -7.21
CA LYS A 3 -19.27 0.31 -6.14
C LYS A 3 -17.98 0.79 -6.81
N LYS A 4 -17.66 2.07 -6.66
CA LYS A 4 -16.36 2.59 -7.12
C LYS A 4 -15.27 1.87 -6.32
N ALA A 5 -14.44 1.10 -7.02
CA ALA A 5 -13.27 0.47 -6.43
C ALA A 5 -12.30 1.54 -5.92
N HIS A 6 -11.74 1.34 -4.73
CA HIS A 6 -10.79 2.26 -4.12
C HIS A 6 -9.58 1.48 -3.64
N TRP A 7 -8.40 1.92 -4.05
CA TRP A 7 -7.13 1.31 -3.65
C TRP A 7 -6.60 1.98 -2.38
N ILE A 8 -6.18 1.17 -1.42
CA ILE A 8 -5.48 1.58 -0.20
C ILE A 8 -4.16 0.81 -0.10
N LEU A 9 -3.20 1.35 0.64
CA LEU A 9 -1.98 0.63 0.98
C LEU A 9 -1.98 0.32 2.47
N VAL A 10 -1.68 -0.92 2.82
CA VAL A 10 -1.45 -1.38 4.19
C VAL A 10 0.01 -1.80 4.28
N ASP A 11 0.78 -1.09 5.09
CA ASP A 11 2.17 -1.41 5.38
C ASP A 11 2.26 -2.20 6.69
N LEU A 12 2.93 -3.34 6.66
CA LEU A 12 3.12 -4.19 7.83
C LEU A 12 4.51 -3.95 8.39
N ASP A 13 4.56 -3.20 9.49
CA ASP A 13 5.79 -3.07 10.27
C ASP A 13 6.05 -4.37 11.03
N MET A 14 6.94 -5.18 10.46
CA MET A 14 7.35 -6.46 11.02
C MET A 14 8.11 -6.33 12.34
N SER A 15 8.68 -5.16 12.66
CA SER A 15 9.43 -4.90 13.89
C SER A 15 8.50 -4.55 15.05
N ASN A 16 7.41 -3.82 14.80
CA ASN A 16 6.43 -3.46 15.82
C ASN A 16 5.14 -4.30 15.77
N LEU A 17 4.98 -5.16 14.77
CA LEU A 17 3.76 -5.91 14.49
C LEU A 17 2.56 -4.95 14.41
N HIS A 18 2.70 -3.96 13.56
CA HIS A 18 1.77 -2.84 13.40
C HIS A 18 1.35 -2.71 11.94
N LEU A 19 0.11 -2.26 11.71
CA LEU A 19 -0.41 -1.94 10.38
C LEU A 19 -0.56 -0.43 10.22
N ASP A 20 0.23 0.16 9.33
CA ASP A 20 0.06 1.53 8.89
C ASP A 20 -0.80 1.56 7.62
N VAL A 21 -1.91 2.29 7.66
CA VAL A 21 -2.90 2.33 6.57
C VAL A 21 -2.89 3.70 5.90
N TYR A 22 -2.64 3.69 4.60
CA TYR A 22 -2.58 4.87 3.76
C TYR A 22 -3.80 4.95 2.85
N ASN A 23 -4.60 6.00 3.02
CA ASN A 23 -5.81 6.27 2.26
C ASN A 23 -5.77 7.68 1.66
N SER A 24 -5.50 7.77 0.36
CA SER A 24 -5.49 9.05 -0.35
C SER A 24 -6.88 9.68 -0.50
N SER A 25 -7.98 8.92 -0.38
CA SER A 25 -9.37 9.37 -0.56
C SER A 25 -10.11 9.65 0.75
N PHE A 26 -9.45 10.08 1.83
CA PHE A 26 -10.08 10.21 3.16
C PHE A 26 -11.35 11.10 3.19
N ARG A 27 -11.50 12.06 2.26
CA ARG A 27 -12.70 12.91 2.13
C ARG A 27 -13.88 12.19 1.48
N THR A 28 -13.62 11.18 0.65
CA THR A 28 -14.63 10.46 -0.12
C THR A 28 -14.97 9.12 0.52
N ILE A 29 -13.97 8.43 1.08
CA ILE A 29 -14.11 7.16 1.78
C ILE A 29 -13.83 7.41 3.26
N ARG A 30 -14.86 7.22 4.08
CA ARG A 30 -14.78 7.40 5.53
C ARG A 30 -13.79 6.42 6.15
N ASP A 31 -13.02 6.90 7.13
CA ASP A 31 -12.06 6.11 7.90
C ASP A 31 -12.64 4.77 8.39
N VAL A 32 -13.88 4.77 8.89
CA VAL A 32 -14.56 3.55 9.35
C VAL A 32 -14.65 2.48 8.27
N ALA A 33 -14.96 2.84 7.02
CA ALA A 33 -15.07 1.88 5.93
C ALA A 33 -13.69 1.31 5.53
N VAL A 34 -12.63 2.10 5.67
CA VAL A 34 -11.25 1.64 5.45
C VAL A 34 -10.84 0.68 6.56
N LEU A 35 -11.11 1.03 7.82
CA LEU A 35 -10.77 0.18 8.96
C LEU A 35 -11.54 -1.14 8.92
N ASP A 36 -12.84 -1.12 8.58
CA ASP A 36 -13.65 -2.33 8.39
C ASP A 36 -13.06 -3.23 7.29
N ALA A 37 -12.52 -2.66 6.21
CA ALA A 37 -11.89 -3.41 5.13
C ALA A 37 -10.53 -4.02 5.53
N VAL A 38 -9.79 -3.39 6.45
CA VAL A 38 -8.48 -3.85 6.92
C VAL A 38 -8.60 -4.79 8.14
N GLU A 39 -9.74 -4.79 8.84
CA GLU A 39 -9.95 -5.59 10.05
C GLU A 39 -9.65 -7.09 9.86
N PRO A 40 -10.05 -7.77 8.76
CA PRO A 40 -9.68 -9.17 8.55
C PRO A 40 -8.17 -9.39 8.50
N LEU A 41 -7.41 -8.49 7.86
CA LEU A 41 -5.95 -8.56 7.83
C LEU A 41 -5.38 -8.40 9.24
N ARG A 42 -5.85 -7.41 10.00
CA ARG A 42 -5.41 -7.13 11.36
C ARG A 42 -5.59 -8.33 12.31
N GLN A 43 -6.68 -9.08 12.14
CA GLN A 43 -7.01 -10.29 12.88
C GLN A 43 -6.18 -11.50 12.43
N MET A 44 -5.99 -11.68 11.13
CA MET A 44 -5.34 -12.87 10.56
C MET A 44 -3.82 -12.82 10.63
N MET A 45 -3.21 -11.64 10.51
CA MET A 45 -1.75 -11.51 10.39
C MET A 45 -0.95 -12.17 11.52
N PRO A 46 -1.31 -12.07 12.82
CA PRO A 46 -0.59 -12.77 13.88
C PRO A 46 -0.53 -14.29 13.65
N HIS A 47 -1.61 -14.89 13.17
CA HIS A 47 -1.67 -16.32 12.89
C HIS A 47 -0.80 -16.70 11.70
N VAL A 48 -0.83 -15.91 10.62
CA VAL A 48 0.03 -16.11 9.44
C VAL A 48 1.50 -16.04 9.83
N LEU A 49 1.90 -15.03 10.61
CA LEU A 49 3.27 -14.83 11.05
C LEU A 49 3.79 -15.96 11.96
N ARG A 50 2.94 -16.52 12.83
CA ARG A 50 3.31 -17.65 13.69
C ARG A 50 3.61 -18.90 12.89
N HIS A 51 2.79 -19.19 11.88
CA HIS A 51 2.94 -20.39 11.07
C HIS A 51 4.04 -20.27 10.02
N SER A 52 4.34 -19.05 9.57
CA SER A 52 5.41 -18.83 8.58
C SER A 52 6.81 -19.05 9.14
N LYS A 53 6.98 -18.99 10.47
CA LYS A 53 8.29 -19.08 11.16
C LYS A 53 9.33 -18.05 10.68
N ILE A 54 8.86 -16.95 10.06
CA ILE A 54 9.72 -15.87 9.57
C ILE A 54 10.30 -15.05 10.73
N LEU A 55 9.56 -14.94 11.84
CA LEU A 55 9.97 -14.19 13.01
C LEU A 55 10.48 -15.13 14.11
N ILE A 56 11.69 -14.86 14.61
CA ILE A 56 12.31 -15.58 15.74
C ILE A 56 12.00 -14.84 17.05
N ARG A 57 10.71 -14.59 17.30
CA ARG A 57 10.22 -13.97 18.52
C ARG A 57 8.76 -14.30 18.74
N ASP A 58 8.28 -14.04 19.95
CA ASP A 58 6.88 -14.20 20.29
C ASP A 58 6.01 -13.24 19.47
N ILE A 59 4.92 -13.78 18.94
CA ILE A 59 3.90 -13.04 18.21
C ILE A 59 2.66 -12.99 19.10
N PRO A 60 2.09 -11.81 19.34
CA PRO A 60 0.98 -11.63 20.26
C PRO A 60 -0.22 -12.51 19.89
N ASP A 61 -0.91 -13.05 20.89
CA ASP A 61 -2.19 -13.73 20.72
C ASP A 61 -3.38 -12.77 20.74
N LYS A 62 -3.19 -11.64 20.06
CA LYS A 62 -4.19 -10.62 19.84
C LYS A 62 -4.01 -10.02 18.45
N PRO A 63 -5.06 -9.41 17.90
CA PRO A 63 -4.98 -8.68 16.65
C PRO A 63 -3.90 -7.59 16.68
N LEU A 64 -3.29 -7.32 15.53
CA LEU A 64 -2.27 -6.27 15.42
C LEU A 64 -2.86 -4.89 15.73
N SER A 65 -2.01 -3.96 16.17
CA SER A 65 -2.41 -2.56 16.25
C SER A 65 -2.46 -1.95 14.85
N ILE A 66 -3.28 -0.91 14.68
CA ILE A 66 -3.51 -0.24 13.39
C ILE A 66 -3.44 1.28 13.57
N THR A 67 -2.82 1.97 12.62
CA THR A 67 -2.82 3.43 12.52
C THR A 67 -3.28 3.84 11.13
N LEU A 68 -4.21 4.79 11.08
CA LEU A 68 -4.58 5.44 9.83
C LEU A 68 -3.69 6.66 9.62
N CYS A 69 -2.85 6.63 8.58
CA CYS A 69 -1.82 7.63 8.32
C CYS A 69 -2.43 8.88 7.65
N LYS A 70 -2.91 9.82 8.47
CA LYS A 70 -3.63 11.02 7.98
C LYS A 70 -2.74 12.11 7.39
N ASP A 71 -1.50 12.22 7.85
CA ASP A 71 -0.54 13.24 7.37
C ASP A 71 0.23 12.75 6.13
N THR A 72 -0.52 12.32 5.12
CA THR A 72 0.02 11.88 3.82
C THR A 72 -0.66 12.64 2.68
N PRO A 73 -0.08 12.68 1.47
CA PRO A 73 -0.69 13.32 0.33
C PRO A 73 -2.08 12.74 0.00
N HIS A 74 -3.01 13.62 -0.38
CA HIS A 74 -4.41 13.26 -0.62
C HIS A 74 -4.81 13.47 -2.06
N GLN A 75 -5.62 12.57 -2.59
CA GLN A 75 -6.18 12.72 -3.93
C GLN A 75 -7.40 13.65 -3.91
N THR A 76 -7.60 14.39 -4.99
CA THR A 76 -8.73 15.31 -5.16
C THR A 76 -9.78 14.81 -6.17
N ASN A 77 -9.48 13.72 -6.89
CA ASN A 77 -10.37 13.10 -7.86
C ASN A 77 -10.67 11.63 -7.50
N GLY A 78 -11.55 10.96 -8.25
CA GLY A 78 -11.94 9.58 -7.98
C GLY A 78 -11.08 8.48 -8.62
N GLY A 79 -10.07 8.83 -9.44
CA GLY A 79 -9.36 7.86 -10.29
C GLY A 79 -7.89 7.64 -9.93
N ASP A 80 -7.30 8.49 -9.08
CA ASP A 80 -5.88 8.48 -8.79
C ASP A 80 -5.45 7.59 -7.61
N CYS A 81 -6.37 6.92 -6.92
CA CYS A 81 -6.02 6.08 -5.75
C CYS A 81 -4.92 5.05 -6.05
N GLY A 82 -4.93 4.44 -7.24
CA GLY A 82 -3.89 3.52 -7.65
C GLY A 82 -2.49 4.16 -7.75
N ILE A 83 -2.38 5.37 -8.33
CA ILE A 83 -1.06 6.02 -8.44
C ILE A 83 -0.57 6.50 -7.08
N PHE A 84 -1.47 6.93 -6.19
CA PHE A 84 -1.11 7.27 -4.81
C PHE A 84 -0.59 6.05 -4.04
N VAL A 85 -1.24 4.88 -4.15
CA VAL A 85 -0.76 3.63 -3.54
C VAL A 85 0.68 3.32 -3.97
N ILE A 86 0.99 3.45 -5.26
CA ILE A 86 2.33 3.15 -5.74
C ILE A 86 3.35 4.19 -5.27
N LYS A 87 2.98 5.49 -5.25
CA LYS A 87 3.85 6.51 -4.68
C LYS A 87 4.07 6.32 -3.17
N PHE A 88 3.06 5.91 -2.40
CA PHE A 88 3.26 5.55 -0.99
C PHE A 88 4.27 4.41 -0.87
N ALA A 89 4.11 3.34 -1.66
CA ALA A 89 5.05 2.21 -1.66
C ALA A 89 6.48 2.64 -2.00
N GLU A 90 6.68 3.47 -3.02
CA GLU A 90 8.00 3.99 -3.40
C GLU A 90 8.66 4.77 -2.24
N TYR A 91 7.94 5.71 -1.63
CA TYR A 91 8.49 6.50 -0.54
C TYR A 91 8.67 5.69 0.77
N ILE A 92 7.84 4.68 1.03
CA ILE A 92 8.02 3.76 2.17
C ILE A 92 9.27 2.90 1.95
N ALA A 93 9.47 2.35 0.74
CA ALA A 93 10.63 1.53 0.40
C ALA A 93 11.95 2.30 0.57
N GLU A 94 11.94 3.62 0.38
CA GLU A 94 13.09 4.50 0.62
C GLU A 94 13.18 5.05 2.05
N ASN A 95 12.23 4.71 2.93
CA ASN A 95 12.08 5.27 4.28
C ASN A 95 11.92 6.81 4.29
N LYS A 96 11.22 7.36 3.28
CA LYS A 96 11.02 8.79 3.03
C LYS A 96 9.56 9.20 3.00
N ILE A 97 8.63 8.41 3.55
CA ILE A 97 7.18 8.72 3.48
C ILE A 97 6.82 10.14 3.95
N LYS A 98 7.55 10.67 4.93
CA LYS A 98 7.39 12.05 5.44
C LYS A 98 7.83 13.14 4.46
N GLU A 99 8.63 12.80 3.47
CA GLU A 99 9.13 13.70 2.41
C GLU A 99 8.23 13.69 1.17
N MET A 100 7.20 12.84 1.13
CA MET A 100 6.32 12.76 -0.03
C MET A 100 5.58 14.09 -0.24
N PRO A 101 5.64 14.69 -1.44
CA PRO A 101 5.03 15.99 -1.68
C PRO A 101 3.51 15.89 -1.58
N LYS A 102 2.89 16.85 -0.85
CA LYS A 102 1.42 16.92 -0.66
C LYS A 102 0.65 16.99 -1.98
N ASN A 103 1.26 17.58 -3.01
CA ASN A 103 0.75 17.65 -4.35
C ASN A 103 1.83 17.21 -5.34
N PHE A 104 1.46 16.41 -6.33
CA PHE A 104 2.31 16.07 -7.46
C PHE A 104 1.43 15.89 -8.71
N ASP A 105 2.03 16.01 -9.89
CA ASP A 105 1.31 15.78 -11.14
C ASP A 105 1.09 14.27 -11.34
N THR A 106 -0.15 13.84 -11.15
CA THR A 106 -0.54 12.43 -11.26
C THR A 106 -0.47 11.91 -12.70
N LYS A 107 -0.62 12.78 -13.71
CA LYS A 107 -0.48 12.39 -15.13
C LYS A 107 0.98 12.10 -15.46
N VAL A 108 1.88 12.99 -15.02
CA VAL A 108 3.32 12.78 -15.18
C VAL A 108 3.77 11.54 -14.41
N ALA A 109 3.29 11.34 -13.18
CA ALA A 109 3.59 10.13 -12.40
C ALA A 109 3.15 8.85 -13.12
N ARG A 110 1.93 8.82 -13.69
CA ARG A 110 1.44 7.69 -14.49
C ARG A 110 2.29 7.44 -15.73
N LEU A 111 2.66 8.51 -16.45
CA LEU A 111 3.50 8.39 -17.65
C LEU A 111 4.90 7.85 -17.31
N ASN A 112 5.51 8.35 -16.24
CA ASN A 112 6.81 7.90 -15.75
C ASN A 112 6.75 6.41 -15.39
N MET A 113 5.70 5.97 -14.72
CA MET A 113 5.50 4.57 -14.36
C MET A 113 5.32 3.66 -15.57
N ALA A 114 4.46 4.07 -16.52
CA ALA A 114 4.28 3.34 -17.78
C ALA A 114 5.60 3.22 -18.56
N THR A 115 6.40 4.30 -18.57
CA THR A 115 7.71 4.32 -19.23
C THR A 115 8.69 3.37 -18.54
N GLN A 116 8.73 3.35 -17.20
CA GLN A 116 9.59 2.43 -16.45
C GLN A 116 9.20 0.97 -16.69
N LEU A 117 7.90 0.65 -16.65
CA LEU A 117 7.39 -0.70 -16.94
C LEU A 117 7.71 -1.13 -18.37
N TYR A 118 7.54 -0.23 -19.35
CA TYR A 118 7.88 -0.50 -20.74
C TYR A 118 9.37 -0.79 -20.93
N LYS A 119 10.25 0.05 -20.37
CA LYS A 119 11.71 -0.17 -20.43
C LYS A 119 12.09 -1.51 -19.82
N PHE A 120 11.58 -1.82 -18.63
CA PHE A 120 11.83 -3.10 -17.99
C PHE A 120 11.37 -4.29 -18.83
N ALA A 121 10.22 -4.18 -19.49
CA ALA A 121 9.71 -5.21 -20.39
C ALA A 121 10.59 -5.38 -21.65
N CYS A 122 11.12 -4.29 -22.21
CA CYS A 122 12.03 -4.33 -23.36
C CYS A 122 13.42 -4.88 -23.02
N GLU A 123 13.89 -4.67 -21.79
CA GLU A 123 15.22 -5.11 -21.34
C GLU A 123 15.24 -6.58 -20.91
N LYS A 124 14.08 -7.20 -20.66
CA LYS A 124 14.00 -8.64 -20.42
C LYS A 124 13.95 -9.39 -21.76
N PRO A 125 15.00 -10.15 -22.16
CA PRO A 125 14.81 -11.13 -23.21
C PRO A 125 13.71 -12.08 -22.75
N TYR A 126 12.77 -12.37 -23.66
CA TYR A 126 11.75 -13.40 -23.44
C TYR A 126 12.47 -14.62 -22.86
N LEU A 127 12.16 -15.00 -21.62
CA LEU A 127 12.65 -16.26 -21.07
C LEU A 127 12.00 -17.34 -21.93
N ASP A 128 12.77 -17.90 -22.85
CA ASP A 128 12.37 -19.03 -23.67
C ASP A 128 12.32 -20.26 -22.74
N ILE A 129 11.18 -20.44 -22.10
CA ILE A 129 10.80 -21.65 -21.37
C ILE A 129 10.19 -22.64 -22.39
N SER A 130 10.98 -23.01 -23.39
CA SER A 130 10.79 -24.24 -24.15
C SER A 130 11.80 -25.27 -23.64
N GLY A 131 11.42 -25.94 -22.55
CA GLY A 131 12.01 -27.21 -22.14
C GLY A 131 11.38 -28.38 -22.87
#